data_AF-Q21975-F1
#
_entry.id   AF-Q21975-F1
#
_cell.length_a   1.000
_cell.length_b   1.000
_cell.length_c   1.000
_cell.angle_alpha   90.00
_cell.angle_beta   90.00
_cell.angle_gamma   90.00
#
_symmetry.space_group_name_H-M   'P 1'
#
loop_
_entity.id
_entity.type
_entity.pdbx_description
1 polymer ?
#
loop_
_entity_poly.entity_id
_entity_poly.type
_entity_poly.pdbx_seq_one_letter_code
_entity_poly.pdbx_strand_id
1 'polypeptide(L)'
;MSDISMKIPAVNKLLNLPEDSEIGKKVRISIRDIHGLYWTGFWTILNTIQGRFEIKCEEDSMCRWKFLAQVELQFTGEGQTPDVNINKEIEFSQKMKIFTFDPIDQGRRYNKVNLKITRKSSVGVDVVNFIDFEKKSNLLDALIRSEDGSKMVYANSGILALNSPILKQKLEKDKLAEIIMPSELFVSIEKLMNFLHPPFKMERESVEEVLDLASKWEMKSVLAKYEQFLIRTRSYGQEASIKNVKLADKFKMKSLFEDVLYSEEIDVYTFLDGNDYSSWIRAAMFDFVLEMKNSSTSIDDEDDTMSTYDNLALD
;
A
#
# COMPACT_ATOMS: atom_id res chain seq x y z
N MET A 1 -9.13 8.39 -37.28
CA MET A 1 -9.48 8.40 -35.85
C MET A 1 -8.74 7.23 -35.24
N SER A 2 -7.72 7.47 -34.43
CA SER A 2 -7.02 6.37 -33.75
C SER A 2 -8.01 5.75 -32.79
N ASP A 3 -8.39 4.49 -33.02
CA ASP A 3 -9.11 3.69 -32.04
C ASP A 3 -8.28 3.70 -30.75
N ILE A 4 -8.66 4.58 -29.82
CA ILE A 4 -8.25 4.44 -28.44
C ILE A 4 -8.97 3.17 -28.01
N SER A 5 -8.30 2.03 -28.19
CA SER A 5 -8.69 0.80 -27.50
C SER A 5 -8.42 1.06 -26.02
N MET A 6 -9.35 1.78 -25.37
CA MET A 6 -9.39 1.85 -23.92
C MET A 6 -9.50 0.40 -23.49
N LYS A 7 -8.41 -0.17 -22.94
CA LYS A 7 -8.50 -1.43 -22.22
C LYS A 7 -9.63 -1.21 -21.23
N ILE A 8 -10.67 -2.03 -21.35
CA ILE A 8 -11.77 -2.04 -20.41
C ILE A 8 -11.14 -2.46 -19.09
N PRO A 9 -10.99 -1.56 -18.11
CA PRO A 9 -10.12 -1.82 -16.98
C PRO A 9 -10.76 -2.96 -16.19
N ALA A 10 -9.99 -4.03 -15.99
CA ALA A 10 -10.38 -5.22 -15.24
C ALA A 10 -9.49 -5.33 -14.01
N VAL A 11 -10.10 -5.61 -12.86
CA VAL A 11 -9.38 -5.80 -11.60
C VAL A 11 -9.74 -7.17 -11.04
N ASN A 12 -8.71 -7.96 -10.72
CA ASN A 12 -8.84 -9.28 -10.09
C ASN A 12 -8.51 -9.18 -8.60
N LYS A 13 -9.31 -9.82 -7.75
CA LYS A 13 -9.13 -9.92 -6.31
C LYS A 13 -9.43 -11.32 -5.83
N LEU A 14 -8.45 -11.96 -5.20
CA LEU A 14 -8.65 -13.20 -4.47
C LEU A 14 -9.14 -12.87 -3.05
N LEU A 15 -10.28 -13.42 -2.66
CA LEU A 15 -10.91 -13.21 -1.37
C LEU A 15 -11.05 -14.55 -0.63
N ASN A 16 -10.70 -14.56 0.65
CA ASN A 16 -10.93 -15.72 1.51
C ASN A 16 -12.37 -15.67 2.04
N LEU A 17 -13.08 -16.79 1.94
CA LEU A 17 -14.38 -16.97 2.56
C LEU A 17 -14.17 -17.42 4.02
N PRO A 18 -14.98 -16.94 4.97
CA PRO A 18 -14.84 -17.29 6.38
C PRO A 18 -15.22 -18.76 6.63
N GLU A 19 -14.28 -19.54 7.17
CA GLU A 19 -14.42 -20.98 7.45
C GLU A 19 -15.55 -21.27 8.46
N ASP A 20 -15.66 -20.43 9.51
CA ASP A 20 -16.59 -20.62 10.63
C ASP A 20 -17.80 -19.67 10.58
N SER A 21 -18.40 -19.52 9.40
CA SER A 21 -19.61 -18.68 9.26
C SER A 21 -20.82 -19.40 9.87
N GLU A 22 -21.39 -18.86 10.94
CA GLU A 22 -22.66 -19.34 11.50
C GLU A 22 -23.79 -19.29 10.45
N ILE A 23 -24.65 -20.31 10.43
CA ILE A 23 -25.79 -20.36 9.51
C ILE A 23 -26.67 -19.13 9.72
N GLY A 24 -27.03 -18.46 8.63
CA GLY A 24 -27.83 -17.23 8.61
C GLY A 24 -27.03 -15.96 8.89
N LYS A 25 -25.77 -16.05 9.32
CA LYS A 25 -24.94 -14.89 9.61
C LYS A 25 -24.29 -14.34 8.35
N LYS A 26 -24.53 -13.05 8.10
CA LYS A 26 -23.90 -12.31 7.01
C LYS A 26 -22.52 -11.81 7.44
N VAL A 27 -21.48 -12.41 6.87
CA VAL A 27 -20.08 -12.04 7.15
C VAL A 27 -19.57 -11.09 6.08
N ARG A 28 -18.95 -9.99 6.51
CA ARG A 28 -18.38 -8.97 5.62
C ARG A 28 -17.02 -9.41 5.10
N ILE A 29 -16.78 -9.22 3.81
CA ILE A 29 -15.50 -9.47 3.13
C ILE A 29 -15.00 -8.15 2.55
N SER A 30 -13.80 -7.73 2.93
CA SER A 30 -13.20 -6.49 2.44
C SER A 30 -12.66 -6.68 1.02
N ILE A 31 -13.19 -5.95 0.04
CA ILE A 31 -12.69 -5.93 -1.35
C ILE A 31 -11.82 -4.69 -1.59
N ARG A 32 -12.18 -3.56 -0.95
CA ARG A 32 -11.57 -2.21 -1.08
C ARG A 32 -11.95 -1.53 -2.40
N ASP A 33 -11.19 -0.52 -2.79
CA ASP A 33 -11.50 0.34 -3.92
C ASP A 33 -11.18 -0.34 -5.27
N ILE A 34 -12.17 -0.37 -6.14
CA ILE A 34 -12.04 -0.85 -7.52
C ILE A 34 -12.75 0.16 -8.42
N HIS A 35 -12.04 0.66 -9.43
CA HIS A 35 -12.54 1.63 -10.42
C HIS A 35 -13.11 2.94 -9.84
N GLY A 36 -12.54 3.42 -8.74
CA GLY A 36 -12.99 4.64 -8.04
C GLY A 36 -14.16 4.43 -7.07
N LEU A 37 -14.65 3.20 -6.96
CA LEU A 37 -15.79 2.85 -6.10
C LEU A 37 -15.33 1.99 -4.94
N TYR A 38 -15.98 2.15 -3.78
CA TYR A 38 -15.76 1.31 -2.61
C TYR A 38 -16.56 0.01 -2.72
N TRP A 39 -15.86 -1.13 -2.70
CA TRP A 39 -16.48 -2.45 -2.78
C TRP A 39 -16.42 -3.21 -1.46
N THR A 40 -17.54 -3.82 -1.11
CA THR A 40 -17.65 -4.75 0.02
C THR A 40 -18.38 -6.01 -0.42
N GLY A 41 -17.77 -7.16 -0.14
CA GLY A 41 -18.41 -8.46 -0.33
C GLY A 41 -19.14 -8.89 0.94
N PHE A 42 -20.13 -9.74 0.78
CA PHE A 42 -20.77 -10.43 1.89
C PHE A 42 -20.98 -11.89 1.56
N TRP A 43 -20.66 -12.74 2.53
CA TRP A 43 -20.92 -14.17 2.46
C TRP A 43 -21.89 -14.57 3.56
N THR A 44 -22.91 -15.34 3.19
CA THR A 44 -23.89 -15.87 4.14
C THR A 44 -24.08 -17.35 3.86
N ILE A 45 -23.89 -18.19 4.87
CA ILE A 45 -24.27 -19.60 4.78
C ILE A 45 -25.77 -19.68 5.06
N LEU A 46 -26.58 -19.97 4.05
CA LEU A 46 -28.04 -20.03 4.20
C LEU A 46 -28.47 -21.27 4.97
N ASN A 47 -27.79 -22.39 4.72
CA ASN A 47 -27.94 -23.66 5.42
C ASN A 47 -26.66 -24.49 5.18
N THR A 48 -26.60 -25.71 5.71
CA THR A 48 -25.42 -26.59 5.57
C THR A 48 -25.02 -26.95 4.14
N ILE A 49 -25.87 -26.66 3.15
CA ILE A 49 -25.71 -27.04 1.73
C ILE A 49 -25.65 -25.79 0.83
N GLN A 50 -26.00 -24.59 1.28
CA GLN A 50 -26.09 -23.42 0.40
C GLN A 50 -25.42 -22.18 0.99
N GLY A 51 -24.61 -21.53 0.15
CA GLY A 51 -24.00 -20.24 0.40
C GLY A 51 -24.57 -19.16 -0.49
N ARG A 52 -24.60 -17.93 -0.02
CA ARG A 52 -25.01 -16.75 -0.78
C ARG A 52 -23.90 -15.71 -0.73
N PHE A 53 -23.47 -15.29 -1.92
CA PHE A 53 -22.52 -14.19 -2.08
C PHE A 53 -23.24 -12.93 -2.55
N GLU A 54 -22.85 -11.80 -2.00
CA GLU A 54 -23.35 -10.49 -2.38
C GLU A 54 -22.18 -9.53 -2.56
N ILE A 55 -22.33 -8.61 -3.50
CA ILE A 55 -21.41 -7.51 -3.69
C ILE A 55 -22.15 -6.20 -3.53
N LYS A 56 -21.56 -5.31 -2.74
CA LYS A 56 -22.01 -3.94 -2.54
C LYS A 56 -20.98 -2.99 -3.12
N CYS A 57 -21.47 -2.04 -3.89
CA CYS A 57 -20.71 -0.96 -4.50
C CYS A 57 -21.23 0.37 -3.96
N GLU A 58 -20.33 1.21 -3.43
CA GLU A 58 -20.64 2.54 -2.94
C GLU A 58 -19.72 3.59 -3.58
N GLU A 59 -20.25 4.79 -3.68
CA GLU A 59 -19.58 6.00 -4.14
C GLU A 59 -19.89 7.06 -3.10
N ASP A 60 -18.86 7.74 -2.60
CA ASP A 60 -19.01 8.75 -1.54
C ASP A 60 -19.54 10.08 -2.10
N SER A 61 -19.43 10.28 -3.41
CA SER A 61 -19.95 11.46 -4.09
C SER A 61 -21.48 11.60 -3.97
N MET A 62 -21.93 12.83 -3.69
CA MET A 62 -23.36 13.21 -3.71
C MET A 62 -23.96 13.19 -5.13
N CYS A 63 -23.12 13.11 -6.17
CA CYS A 63 -23.56 13.09 -7.56
C CYS A 63 -24.28 11.78 -7.91
N ARG A 64 -25.26 11.87 -8.82
CA ARG A 64 -25.88 10.68 -9.41
C ARG A 64 -24.83 9.91 -10.20
N TRP A 65 -24.62 8.66 -9.83
CA TRP A 65 -23.68 7.78 -10.51
C TRP A 65 -24.34 6.50 -11.03
N LYS A 66 -23.74 5.95 -12.08
CA LYS A 66 -24.04 4.65 -12.66
C LYS A 66 -22.74 3.96 -13.04
N PHE A 67 -22.67 2.65 -12.81
CA PHE A 67 -21.50 1.85 -13.12
C PHE A 67 -21.92 0.50 -13.70
N LEU A 68 -21.65 0.28 -14.98
CA LEU A 68 -21.90 -0.97 -15.66
C LEU A 68 -20.62 -1.80 -15.67
N ALA A 69 -20.69 -3.03 -15.16
CA ALA A 69 -19.55 -3.94 -15.15
C ALA A 69 -19.91 -5.37 -15.50
N GLN A 70 -18.95 -6.07 -16.09
CA GLN A 70 -18.89 -7.53 -16.09
C GLN A 70 -18.29 -7.97 -14.77
N VAL A 71 -19.01 -8.78 -14.02
CA VAL A 71 -18.54 -9.40 -12.77
C VAL A 71 -18.41 -10.90 -12.98
N GLU A 72 -17.19 -11.39 -12.84
CA GLU A 72 -16.84 -12.81 -12.89
C GLU A 72 -16.44 -13.25 -11.47
N LEU A 73 -17.03 -14.34 -10.99
CA LEU A 73 -16.72 -14.98 -9.71
C LEU A 73 -16.31 -16.42 -9.98
N GLN A 74 -15.16 -16.82 -9.46
CA GLN A 74 -14.72 -18.22 -9.43
C GLN A 74 -14.58 -18.66 -7.97
N PHE A 75 -15.49 -19.52 -7.52
CA PHE A 75 -15.45 -20.12 -6.19
C PHE A 75 -14.60 -21.39 -6.23
N THR A 76 -13.64 -21.47 -5.32
CA THR A 76 -12.77 -22.65 -5.16
C THR A 76 -12.89 -23.17 -3.72
N GLY A 77 -12.91 -24.49 -3.59
CA GLY A 77 -13.08 -25.18 -2.31
C GLY A 77 -11.97 -26.19 -2.07
N GLU A 78 -12.06 -26.92 -0.95
CA GLU A 78 -11.03 -27.90 -0.58
C GLU A 78 -11.21 -29.25 -1.27
N GLY A 79 -10.11 -29.97 -1.46
CA GLY A 79 -10.09 -31.32 -2.00
C GLY A 79 -10.65 -31.40 -3.42
N GLN A 80 -11.69 -32.21 -3.60
CA GLN A 80 -12.34 -32.46 -4.90
C GLN A 80 -13.59 -31.59 -5.11
N THR A 81 -13.68 -30.41 -4.49
CA THR A 81 -14.80 -29.49 -4.70
C THR A 81 -14.71 -28.89 -6.10
N PRO A 82 -15.74 -29.02 -6.95
CA PRO A 82 -15.69 -28.43 -8.28
C PRO A 82 -15.74 -26.90 -8.20
N ASP A 83 -14.95 -26.24 -9.04
CA ASP A 83 -14.98 -24.79 -9.18
C ASP A 83 -16.34 -24.34 -9.73
N VAL A 84 -16.91 -23.31 -9.10
CA VAL A 84 -18.14 -22.67 -9.60
C VAL A 84 -17.79 -21.32 -10.20
N ASN A 85 -18.07 -21.17 -11.49
CA ASN A 85 -17.84 -19.94 -12.23
C ASN A 85 -19.18 -19.24 -12.50
N ILE A 86 -19.32 -18.01 -12.02
CA ILE A 86 -20.48 -17.15 -12.27
C ILE A 86 -20.02 -15.93 -13.04
N ASN A 87 -20.67 -15.63 -14.16
CA ASN A 87 -20.36 -14.47 -14.97
C ASN A 87 -21.66 -13.69 -15.25
N LYS A 88 -21.76 -12.46 -14.74
CA LYS A 88 -22.95 -11.60 -14.92
C LYS A 88 -22.55 -10.17 -15.25
N GLU A 89 -23.32 -9.54 -16.13
CA GLU A 89 -23.26 -8.08 -16.32
C GLU A 89 -24.23 -7.42 -15.35
N ILE A 90 -23.76 -6.40 -14.64
CA ILE A 90 -24.50 -5.75 -13.55
C ILE A 90 -24.34 -4.23 -13.68
N GLU A 91 -25.47 -3.50 -13.62
CA GLU A 91 -25.48 -2.05 -13.48
C GLU A 91 -25.67 -1.68 -11.99
N PHE A 92 -24.67 -1.05 -11.40
CA PHE A 92 -24.74 -0.44 -10.09
C PHE A 92 -25.13 1.03 -10.20
N SER A 93 -25.92 1.49 -9.25
CA SER A 93 -26.32 2.90 -9.14
C SER A 93 -26.71 3.24 -7.70
N GLN A 94 -27.01 4.51 -7.43
CA GLN A 94 -27.57 4.92 -6.14
C GLN A 94 -28.82 4.12 -5.72
N LYS A 95 -29.63 3.65 -6.69
CA LYS A 95 -30.82 2.82 -6.41
C LYS A 95 -30.50 1.33 -6.23
N MET A 96 -29.44 0.85 -6.90
CA MET A 96 -29.02 -0.54 -6.89
C MET A 96 -27.55 -0.63 -6.53
N LYS A 97 -27.27 -0.56 -5.22
CA LYS A 97 -25.91 -0.62 -4.67
C LYS A 97 -25.45 -2.05 -4.37
N ILE A 98 -26.39 -2.96 -4.16
CA ILE A 98 -26.12 -4.34 -3.76
C ILE A 98 -26.64 -5.27 -4.84
N PHE A 99 -25.81 -6.23 -5.25
CA PHE A 99 -26.22 -7.33 -6.10
C PHE A 99 -26.01 -8.65 -5.35
N THR A 100 -27.05 -9.48 -5.34
CA THR A 100 -27.05 -10.80 -4.72
C THR A 100 -26.95 -11.85 -5.81
N PHE A 101 -25.96 -12.73 -5.71
CA PHE A 101 -25.82 -13.86 -6.63
C PHE A 101 -26.72 -15.02 -6.20
N ASP A 102 -27.02 -15.89 -7.15
CA ASP A 102 -27.81 -17.09 -6.91
C ASP A 102 -27.09 -17.97 -5.87
N PRO A 103 -27.82 -18.63 -4.96
CA PRO A 103 -27.21 -19.51 -3.98
C PRO A 103 -26.37 -20.60 -4.63
N ILE A 104 -25.23 -20.91 -4.02
CA ILE A 104 -24.24 -21.86 -4.50
C ILE A 104 -24.27 -23.09 -3.59
N ASP A 105 -24.30 -24.28 -4.18
CA ASP A 105 -24.26 -25.54 -3.45
C ASP A 105 -22.88 -25.73 -2.79
N GLN A 106 -22.84 -25.66 -1.46
CA GLN A 106 -21.68 -25.80 -0.59
C GLN A 106 -21.37 -27.24 -0.17
N GLY A 107 -21.82 -28.28 -0.90
CA GLY A 107 -21.64 -29.68 -0.51
C GLY A 107 -20.22 -30.10 -0.05
N ARG A 108 -19.17 -29.31 -0.31
CA ARG A 108 -17.79 -29.50 0.17
C ARG A 108 -17.07 -28.25 0.71
N ARG A 109 -17.82 -27.18 1.11
CA ARG A 109 -17.34 -25.90 1.67
C ARG A 109 -16.34 -25.13 0.78
N TYR A 110 -16.83 -24.12 0.06
CA TYR A 110 -15.96 -23.15 -0.61
C TYR A 110 -15.24 -22.27 0.42
N ASN A 111 -13.93 -22.11 0.27
CA ASN A 111 -13.09 -21.31 1.17
C ASN A 111 -12.47 -20.10 0.47
N LYS A 112 -12.54 -20.00 -0.86
CA LYS A 112 -12.01 -18.87 -1.63
C LYS A 112 -12.94 -18.47 -2.77
N VAL A 113 -12.92 -17.19 -3.11
CA VAL A 113 -13.56 -16.64 -4.30
C VAL A 113 -12.61 -15.68 -5.00
N ASN A 114 -12.34 -15.94 -6.28
CA ASN A 114 -11.66 -15.00 -7.15
C ASN A 114 -12.70 -14.12 -7.83
N LEU A 115 -12.67 -12.83 -7.50
CA LEU A 115 -13.56 -11.80 -8.04
C LEU A 115 -12.82 -11.01 -9.11
N LYS A 116 -13.40 -10.94 -10.30
CA LYS A 116 -12.95 -10.08 -11.39
C LYS A 116 -14.03 -9.11 -11.78
N ILE A 117 -13.73 -7.81 -11.72
CA ILE A 117 -14.64 -6.72 -12.10
C ILE A 117 -14.06 -5.99 -13.29
N THR A 118 -14.77 -6.05 -14.41
CA THR A 118 -14.41 -5.40 -15.67
C THR A 118 -15.40 -4.28 -15.95
N ARG A 119 -14.95 -3.02 -15.86
CA ARG A 119 -15.81 -1.84 -16.01
C ARG A 119 -16.18 -1.61 -17.48
N LYS A 120 -17.44 -1.81 -17.87
CA LYS A 120 -17.91 -1.53 -19.25
C LYS A 120 -18.20 -0.06 -19.50
N SER A 121 -18.88 0.62 -18.57
CA SER A 121 -19.14 2.06 -18.64
C SER A 121 -19.39 2.62 -17.25
N SER A 122 -19.24 3.93 -17.07
CA SER A 122 -19.75 4.59 -15.88
C SER A 122 -20.06 6.06 -16.17
N VAL A 123 -20.94 6.62 -15.34
CA VAL A 123 -21.34 8.03 -15.34
C VAL A 123 -21.27 8.50 -13.89
N GLY A 124 -20.68 9.67 -13.63
CA GLY A 124 -20.61 10.26 -12.30
C GLY A 124 -19.71 9.53 -11.29
N VAL A 125 -18.95 8.53 -11.75
CA VAL A 125 -17.91 7.86 -10.98
C VAL A 125 -16.58 8.45 -11.42
N ASP A 126 -15.78 8.91 -10.47
CA ASP A 126 -14.46 9.46 -10.80
C ASP A 126 -13.63 8.38 -11.49
N VAL A 127 -13.29 8.66 -12.74
CA VAL A 127 -12.38 7.81 -13.49
C VAL A 127 -11.00 8.11 -12.95
N VAL A 128 -10.51 7.24 -12.07
CA VAL A 128 -9.07 7.18 -11.83
C VAL A 128 -8.46 6.99 -13.21
N ASN A 129 -7.76 8.02 -13.71
CA ASN A 129 -7.08 7.96 -15.00
C ASN A 129 -5.99 6.90 -14.86
N PHE A 130 -6.31 5.66 -15.20
CA PHE A 130 -5.34 4.58 -15.21
C PHE A 130 -4.42 4.79 -16.39
N ILE A 131 -3.15 4.95 -16.09
CA ILE A 131 -2.09 4.99 -17.07
C ILE A 131 -1.73 3.54 -17.40
N ASP A 132 -1.98 3.12 -18.64
CA ASP A 132 -1.58 1.79 -19.13
C ASP A 132 -0.09 1.82 -19.45
N PHE A 133 0.74 1.50 -18.46
CA PHE A 133 2.19 1.47 -18.63
C PHE A 133 2.64 0.38 -19.62
N GLU A 134 1.80 -0.56 -20.06
CA GLU A 134 2.22 -1.54 -21.07
C GLU A 134 2.20 -0.97 -22.51
N LYS A 135 1.56 0.18 -22.72
CA LYS A 135 1.37 0.77 -24.05
C LYS A 135 2.00 2.16 -24.16
N LYS A 136 2.75 2.36 -25.24
CA LYS A 136 3.22 3.69 -25.63
C LYS A 136 2.03 4.63 -25.84
N SER A 137 2.14 5.86 -25.33
CA SER A 137 1.13 6.90 -25.55
C SER A 137 1.79 8.27 -25.66
N ASN A 138 1.03 9.31 -25.97
CA ASN A 138 1.55 10.69 -25.99
C ASN A 138 2.06 11.14 -24.60
N LEU A 139 1.62 10.49 -23.53
CA LEU A 139 2.07 10.76 -22.16
C LEU A 139 3.21 9.84 -21.71
N LEU A 140 3.40 8.70 -22.38
CA LEU A 140 4.39 7.68 -22.04
C LEU A 140 5.30 7.41 -23.23
N ASP A 141 6.41 8.13 -23.28
CA ASP A 141 7.34 8.20 -24.39
C ASP A 141 8.65 7.44 -24.15
N ALA A 142 9.04 7.23 -22.89
CA ALA A 142 10.22 6.46 -22.52
C ALA A 142 9.87 4.97 -22.34
N LEU A 143 10.72 4.08 -22.87
CA LEU A 143 10.59 2.63 -22.71
C LEU A 143 11.59 2.12 -21.67
N ILE A 144 11.10 1.44 -20.64
CA ILE A 144 11.90 0.68 -19.68
C ILE A 144 11.64 -0.80 -19.94
N ARG A 145 12.69 -1.61 -20.10
CA ARG A 145 12.55 -3.05 -20.32
C ARG A 145 13.55 -3.85 -19.51
N SER A 146 13.18 -5.10 -19.23
CA SER A 146 14.10 -6.07 -18.66
C SER A 146 15.21 -6.42 -19.66
N GLU A 147 16.36 -6.85 -19.13
CA GLU A 147 17.50 -7.33 -19.93
C GLU A 147 17.12 -8.47 -20.88
N ASP A 148 16.29 -9.40 -20.42
CA ASP A 148 15.75 -10.51 -21.22
C ASP A 148 14.66 -10.09 -22.22
N GLY A 149 14.19 -8.84 -22.17
CA GLY A 149 13.10 -8.31 -23.00
C GLY A 149 11.70 -8.89 -22.71
N SER A 150 11.56 -9.74 -21.69
CA SER A 150 10.30 -10.39 -21.32
C SER A 150 9.28 -9.43 -20.69
N LYS A 151 9.77 -8.35 -20.09
CA LYS A 151 8.96 -7.33 -19.41
C LYS A 151 9.31 -5.94 -19.93
N MET A 152 8.29 -5.13 -20.13
CA MET A 152 8.46 -3.72 -20.50
C MET A 152 7.36 -2.86 -19.91
N VAL A 153 7.72 -1.61 -19.62
CA VAL A 153 6.79 -0.55 -19.26
C VAL A 153 7.20 0.74 -19.96
N TYR A 154 6.22 1.55 -20.29
CA TYR A 154 6.37 2.90 -20.78
C TYR A 154 6.17 3.88 -19.61
N ALA A 155 6.94 4.95 -19.61
CA ALA A 155 6.89 5.98 -18.59
C ALA A 155 7.01 7.35 -19.25
N ASN A 156 6.64 8.40 -18.52
CA ASN A 156 6.88 9.77 -18.99
C ASN A 156 8.36 10.15 -18.77
N SER A 157 9.08 10.44 -19.85
CA SER A 157 10.50 10.81 -19.81
C SER A 157 10.74 12.05 -18.93
N GLY A 158 9.84 13.03 -18.99
CA GLY A 158 9.90 14.25 -18.18
C GLY A 158 9.77 13.97 -16.69
N ILE A 159 8.85 13.10 -16.27
CA ILE A 159 8.68 12.69 -14.87
C ILE A 159 9.89 11.93 -14.37
N LEU A 160 10.44 11.01 -15.19
CA LEU A 160 11.66 10.28 -14.84
C LEU A 160 12.85 11.24 -14.66
N ALA A 161 13.06 12.14 -15.63
CA ALA A 161 14.15 13.12 -15.60
C ALA A 161 14.00 14.14 -14.45
N LEU A 162 12.77 14.50 -14.08
CA LEU A 162 12.50 15.38 -12.95
C LEU A 162 12.90 14.73 -11.62
N ASN A 163 12.66 13.43 -11.47
CA ASN A 163 12.90 12.73 -10.22
C ASN A 163 14.28 12.09 -10.13
N SER A 164 14.96 11.81 -11.24
CA SER A 164 16.27 11.16 -11.26
C SER A 164 17.29 11.92 -12.11
N PRO A 165 18.41 12.39 -11.52
CA PRO A 165 19.49 13.01 -12.28
C PRO A 165 20.18 12.02 -13.23
N ILE A 166 20.28 10.75 -12.84
CA ILE A 166 20.84 9.68 -13.68
C ILE A 166 19.99 9.48 -14.93
N LEU A 167 18.68 9.35 -14.76
CA LEU A 167 17.77 9.15 -15.89
C LEU A 167 17.67 10.42 -16.75
N LYS A 168 17.71 11.61 -16.14
CA LYS A 168 17.79 12.87 -16.87
C LYS A 168 18.98 12.87 -17.83
N GLN A 169 20.19 12.60 -17.33
CA GLN A 169 21.38 12.55 -18.18
C GLN A 169 21.28 11.50 -19.29
N LYS A 170 20.67 10.34 -19.00
CA LYS A 170 20.49 9.28 -20.00
C LYS A 170 19.51 9.70 -21.11
N LEU A 171 18.34 10.23 -20.73
CA LEU A 171 17.28 10.65 -21.65
C LEU A 171 17.63 11.91 -22.44
N GLU A 172 18.49 12.79 -21.90
CA GLU A 172 19.01 13.95 -22.63
C GLU A 172 20.02 13.56 -23.71
N LYS A 173 20.87 12.54 -23.44
CA LYS A 173 21.86 12.04 -24.40
C LYS A 173 21.21 11.29 -25.56
N ASP A 174 20.16 10.52 -25.28
CA ASP A 174 19.41 9.80 -26.28
C ASP A 174 17.93 9.77 -25.88
N LYS A 175 17.14 10.61 -26.55
CA LYS A 175 15.69 10.75 -26.29
C LYS A 175 14.91 9.48 -26.61
N LEU A 176 15.45 8.60 -27.45
CA LEU A 176 14.88 7.30 -27.78
C LEU A 176 15.51 6.18 -26.95
N ALA A 177 16.36 6.51 -25.97
CA ALA A 177 17.06 5.52 -25.16
C ALA A 177 16.08 4.63 -24.40
N GLU A 178 16.19 3.34 -24.68
CA GLU A 178 15.62 2.32 -23.84
C GLU A 178 16.38 2.24 -22.51
N ILE A 179 15.64 2.19 -21.41
CA ILE A 179 16.19 1.95 -20.09
C ILE A 179 16.16 0.45 -19.85
N ILE A 180 17.31 -0.19 -19.98
CA ILE A 180 17.48 -1.62 -19.72
C ILE A 180 17.81 -1.82 -18.24
N MET A 181 17.18 -2.80 -17.60
CA MET A 181 17.41 -3.14 -16.20
C MET A 181 17.30 -4.63 -15.88
N PRO A 182 17.89 -5.11 -14.77
CA PRO A 182 17.77 -6.49 -14.32
C PRO A 182 16.31 -6.90 -14.09
N SER A 183 15.94 -8.10 -14.55
CA SER A 183 14.56 -8.63 -14.45
C SER A 183 14.06 -8.71 -13.00
N GLU A 184 14.96 -8.91 -12.04
CA GLU A 184 14.69 -8.97 -10.60
C GLU A 184 14.12 -7.66 -10.04
N LEU A 185 14.62 -6.52 -10.54
CA LEU A 185 14.20 -5.19 -10.09
C LEU A 185 12.91 -4.72 -10.76
N PHE A 186 12.43 -5.46 -11.77
CA PHE A 186 11.26 -5.04 -12.53
C PHE A 186 9.96 -5.10 -11.71
N VAL A 187 9.91 -5.93 -10.67
CA VAL A 187 8.76 -5.98 -9.74
C VAL A 187 8.55 -4.63 -9.03
N SER A 188 9.64 -3.91 -8.74
CA SER A 188 9.60 -2.58 -8.12
C SER A 188 9.16 -1.47 -9.06
N ILE A 189 9.35 -1.65 -10.36
CA ILE A 189 9.11 -0.62 -11.36
C ILE A 189 7.64 -0.26 -11.44
N GLU A 190 6.76 -1.25 -11.51
CA GLU A 190 5.32 -1.01 -11.60
C GLU A 190 4.81 -0.20 -10.40
N LYS A 191 5.30 -0.54 -9.20
CA LYS A 191 4.99 0.19 -7.96
C LYS A 191 5.56 1.60 -7.98
N LEU A 192 6.81 1.77 -8.42
CA LEU A 192 7.41 3.09 -8.58
C LEU A 192 6.66 3.94 -9.61
N MET A 193 6.21 3.36 -10.73
CA MET A 193 5.48 4.09 -11.77
C MET A 193 4.10 4.55 -11.27
N ASN A 194 3.38 3.69 -10.55
CA ASN A 194 2.11 4.04 -9.87
C ASN A 194 2.29 5.15 -8.82
N PHE A 195 3.48 5.28 -8.24
CA PHE A 195 3.81 6.38 -7.34
C PHE A 195 4.19 7.67 -8.08
N LEU A 196 4.98 7.57 -9.15
CA LEU A 196 5.48 8.74 -9.89
C LEU A 196 4.41 9.39 -10.76
N HIS A 197 3.40 8.63 -11.17
CA HIS A 197 2.32 9.11 -12.02
C HIS A 197 0.99 9.00 -11.27
N PRO A 198 -0.05 9.76 -11.66
CA PRO A 198 -1.40 9.57 -11.12
C PRO A 198 -1.79 8.07 -11.15
N PRO A 199 -2.37 7.54 -10.06
CA PRO A 199 -2.94 8.26 -8.91
C PRO A 199 -1.94 8.58 -7.77
N PHE A 200 -0.63 8.42 -7.97
CA PHE A 200 0.42 8.66 -6.98
C PHE A 200 0.31 7.75 -5.75
N LYS A 201 0.01 6.48 -5.99
CA LYS A 201 -0.22 5.50 -4.93
C LYS A 201 1.09 5.00 -4.34
N MET A 202 1.20 5.05 -3.01
CA MET A 202 2.24 4.38 -2.25
C MET A 202 1.65 3.13 -1.58
N GLU A 203 2.36 2.02 -1.70
CA GLU A 203 2.00 0.75 -1.06
C GLU A 203 3.09 0.38 -0.06
N ARG A 204 2.70 -0.29 1.03
CA ARG A 204 3.67 -0.73 2.05
C ARG A 204 4.32 -2.05 1.65
N GLU A 205 3.61 -2.86 0.88
CA GLU A 205 4.13 -4.08 0.29
C GLU A 205 5.21 -3.74 -0.74
N SER A 206 6.39 -4.33 -0.59
CA SER A 206 7.59 -4.08 -1.39
C SER A 206 8.18 -2.66 -1.34
N VAL A 207 7.99 -1.94 -0.24
CA VAL A 207 8.63 -0.61 -0.06
C VAL A 207 10.13 -0.69 -0.23
N GLU A 208 10.77 -1.72 0.33
CA GLU A 208 12.22 -1.87 0.28
C GLU A 208 12.72 -1.98 -1.16
N GLU A 209 12.04 -2.77 -1.98
CA GLU A 209 12.41 -2.98 -3.37
C GLU A 209 12.17 -1.72 -4.22
N VAL A 210 11.16 -0.90 -3.89
CA VAL A 210 10.93 0.41 -4.50
C VAL A 210 12.01 1.40 -4.08
N LEU A 211 12.39 1.41 -2.79
CA LEU A 211 13.45 2.27 -2.26
C LEU A 211 14.82 1.90 -2.83
N ASP A 212 15.12 0.61 -3.00
CA ASP A 212 16.36 0.14 -3.63
C ASP A 212 16.47 0.67 -5.07
N LEU A 213 15.37 0.60 -5.82
CA LEU A 213 15.32 1.15 -7.18
C LEU A 213 15.45 2.68 -7.17
N ALA A 214 14.71 3.38 -6.32
CA ALA A 214 14.78 4.83 -6.18
C ALA A 214 16.19 5.30 -5.79
N SER A 215 16.86 4.58 -4.89
CA SER A 215 18.24 4.85 -4.47
C SER A 215 19.22 4.63 -5.62
N LYS A 216 19.11 3.52 -6.38
CA LYS A 216 19.94 3.25 -7.56
C LYS A 216 19.80 4.31 -8.64
N TRP A 217 18.62 4.92 -8.76
CA TRP A 217 18.35 6.02 -9.69
C TRP A 217 18.52 7.40 -9.06
N GLU A 218 19.05 7.50 -7.84
CA GLU A 218 19.28 8.76 -7.12
C GLU A 218 18.02 9.64 -7.01
N MET A 219 16.85 9.03 -6.85
CA MET A 219 15.56 9.72 -6.73
C MET A 219 15.33 10.28 -5.33
N LYS A 220 16.09 11.31 -4.94
CA LYS A 220 16.05 11.91 -3.59
C LYS A 220 14.65 12.39 -3.17
N SER A 221 13.89 12.98 -4.09
CA SER A 221 12.51 13.43 -3.85
C SER A 221 11.57 12.26 -3.53
N VAL A 222 11.78 11.10 -4.18
CA VAL A 222 11.02 9.87 -3.96
C VAL A 222 11.35 9.30 -2.58
N LEU A 223 12.65 9.18 -2.26
CA LEU A 223 13.10 8.69 -0.95
C LEU A 223 12.50 9.53 0.20
N ALA A 224 12.55 10.86 0.10
CA ALA A 224 11.99 11.75 1.11
C ALA A 224 10.46 11.61 1.26
N LYS A 225 9.73 11.40 0.15
CA LYS A 225 8.27 11.17 0.20
C LYS A 225 7.93 9.82 0.84
N TYR A 226 8.70 8.77 0.53
CA TYR A 226 8.53 7.47 1.16
C TYR A 226 8.87 7.50 2.65
N GLU A 227 9.89 8.25 3.07
CA GLU A 227 10.20 8.47 4.48
C GLU A 227 8.99 9.06 5.23
N GLN A 228 8.38 10.11 4.68
CA GLN A 228 7.17 10.72 5.24
C GLN A 228 5.97 9.77 5.25
N PHE A 229 5.82 8.95 4.21
CA PHE A 229 4.78 7.92 4.15
C PHE A 229 4.99 6.84 5.22
N LEU A 230 6.22 6.37 5.41
CA LEU A 230 6.57 5.37 6.41
C LEU A 230 6.32 5.89 7.82
N ILE A 231 6.72 7.13 8.14
CA ILE A 231 6.40 7.79 9.41
C ILE A 231 4.89 7.76 9.70
N ARG A 232 4.07 8.15 8.73
CA ARG A 232 2.61 8.25 8.91
C ARG A 232 1.91 6.90 8.98
N THR A 233 2.48 5.87 8.38
CA THR A 233 1.80 4.57 8.16
C THR A 233 2.51 3.39 8.81
N ARG A 234 3.54 3.64 9.62
CA ARG A 234 4.27 2.57 10.31
C ARG A 234 3.38 1.80 11.26
N SER A 235 3.80 0.56 11.52
CA SER A 235 3.24 -0.25 12.59
C SER A 235 4.08 -0.04 13.83
N TYR A 236 3.42 -0.09 14.99
CA TYR A 236 4.04 -0.01 16.30
C TYR A 236 4.32 -1.41 16.84
N GLY A 237 5.25 -1.49 17.78
CA GLY A 237 5.67 -2.72 18.46
C GLY A 237 7.05 -3.19 18.01
N GLN A 238 7.76 -3.83 18.94
CA GLN A 238 9.20 -4.09 18.87
C GLN A 238 9.70 -4.62 17.52
N GLU A 239 9.07 -5.66 16.97
CA GLU A 239 9.49 -6.22 15.67
C GLU A 239 9.31 -5.23 14.51
N ALA A 240 8.24 -4.44 14.52
CA ALA A 240 7.97 -3.44 13.48
C ALA A 240 8.96 -2.29 13.57
N SER A 241 9.26 -1.84 14.78
CA SER A 241 10.22 -0.78 15.08
C SER A 241 11.62 -1.16 14.61
N ILE A 242 12.08 -2.37 14.93
CA ILE A 242 13.38 -2.90 14.46
C ILE A 242 13.43 -2.90 12.92
N LYS A 243 12.35 -3.31 12.24
CA LYS A 243 12.25 -3.26 10.77
C LYS A 243 12.33 -1.83 10.23
N ASN A 244 11.64 -0.88 10.86
CA ASN A 244 11.68 0.53 10.47
C ASN A 244 13.08 1.13 10.66
N VAL A 245 13.78 0.81 11.75
CA VAL A 245 15.16 1.25 11.98
C VAL A 245 16.10 0.64 10.94
N LYS A 246 15.95 -0.65 10.58
CA LYS A 246 16.74 -1.28 9.51
C LYS A 246 16.53 -0.60 8.15
N LEU A 247 15.28 -0.29 7.80
CA LEU A 247 14.97 0.48 6.59
C LEU A 247 15.59 1.88 6.65
N ALA A 248 15.44 2.56 7.78
CA ALA A 248 16.00 3.89 7.97
C ALA A 248 17.52 3.90 7.85
N ASP A 249 18.20 2.88 8.38
CA ASP A 249 19.65 2.73 8.24
C ASP A 249 20.08 2.49 6.78
N LYS A 250 19.41 1.55 6.12
CA LYS A 250 19.70 1.16 4.73
C LYS A 250 19.57 2.34 3.77
N PHE A 251 18.52 3.15 3.94
CA PHE A 251 18.20 4.28 3.05
C PHE A 251 18.55 5.66 3.62
N LYS A 252 19.23 5.72 4.77
CA LYS A 252 19.63 6.96 5.46
C LYS A 252 18.46 7.92 5.73
N MET A 253 17.33 7.37 6.17
CA MET A 253 16.11 8.12 6.51
C MET A 253 16.15 8.59 7.96
N LYS A 254 16.76 9.76 8.18
CA LYS A 254 16.97 10.33 9.51
C LYS A 254 15.66 10.59 10.26
N SER A 255 14.66 11.16 9.60
CA SER A 255 13.39 11.54 10.22
C SER A 255 12.61 10.30 10.66
N LEU A 256 12.63 9.23 9.85
CA LEU A 256 11.99 7.96 10.22
C LEU A 256 12.66 7.35 11.46
N PHE A 257 13.99 7.35 11.49
CA PHE A 257 14.74 6.82 12.62
C PHE A 257 14.49 7.61 13.90
N GLU A 258 14.60 8.94 13.86
CA GLU A 258 14.32 9.80 15.01
C GLU A 258 12.89 9.58 15.49
N ASP A 259 11.92 9.58 14.59
CA ASP A 259 10.53 9.39 14.95
C ASP A 259 10.28 8.01 15.61
N VAL A 260 10.98 6.94 15.21
CA VAL A 260 10.91 5.65 15.94
C VAL A 260 11.54 5.76 17.33
N LEU A 261 12.71 6.39 17.46
CA LEU A 261 13.39 6.54 18.76
C LEU A 261 12.58 7.38 19.76
N TYR A 262 12.05 8.52 19.32
CA TYR A 262 11.38 9.48 20.21
C TYR A 262 9.93 9.11 20.53
N SER A 263 9.26 8.31 19.69
CA SER A 263 7.83 8.00 19.88
C SER A 263 7.56 6.69 20.61
N GLU A 264 8.56 5.82 20.75
CA GLU A 264 8.35 4.48 21.29
C GLU A 264 9.10 4.26 22.60
N GLU A 265 8.44 3.63 23.57
CA GLU A 265 9.02 3.21 24.85
C GLU A 265 9.91 1.97 24.69
N ILE A 266 10.74 1.92 23.64
CA ILE A 266 11.67 0.81 23.40
C ILE A 266 13.05 1.23 23.90
N ASP A 267 13.61 0.41 24.78
CA ASP A 267 15.00 0.55 25.21
C ASP A 267 15.95 0.45 24.00
N VAL A 268 16.83 1.43 23.85
CA VAL A 268 17.88 1.45 22.83
C VAL A 268 18.71 0.17 22.81
N TYR A 269 18.96 -0.46 23.96
CA TYR A 269 19.67 -1.74 24.01
C TYR A 269 18.91 -2.87 23.30
N THR A 270 17.58 -2.80 23.28
CA THR A 270 16.71 -3.74 22.53
C THR A 270 16.89 -3.60 21.03
N PHE A 271 17.11 -2.38 20.54
CA PHE A 271 17.46 -2.21 19.13
C PHE A 271 18.83 -2.81 18.84
N LEU A 272 19.82 -2.56 19.69
CA LEU A 272 21.20 -3.02 19.48
C LEU A 272 21.36 -4.55 19.59
N ASP A 273 20.52 -5.23 20.38
CA ASP A 273 20.64 -6.67 20.62
C ASP A 273 20.44 -7.48 19.32
N GLY A 274 21.52 -8.13 18.88
CA GLY A 274 21.55 -8.95 17.68
C GLY A 274 21.42 -8.21 16.33
N ASN A 275 21.34 -6.88 16.32
CA ASN A 275 21.19 -6.11 15.08
C ASN A 275 22.48 -5.34 14.73
N ASP A 276 22.96 -5.55 13.51
CA ASP A 276 24.13 -4.86 12.98
C ASP A 276 23.72 -3.57 12.25
N TYR A 277 23.67 -2.47 12.99
CA TYR A 277 23.43 -1.14 12.42
C TYR A 277 24.72 -0.43 12.02
N SER A 278 24.65 0.44 11.04
CA SER A 278 25.79 1.27 10.65
C SER A 278 26.16 2.32 11.70
N SER A 279 27.38 2.85 11.61
CA SER A 279 27.93 3.77 12.62
C SER A 279 27.09 5.01 12.88
N TRP A 280 26.38 5.54 11.87
CA TRP A 280 25.56 6.75 12.06
C TRP A 280 24.32 6.46 12.93
N ILE A 281 23.66 5.30 12.75
CA ILE A 281 22.53 4.89 13.60
C ILE A 281 23.02 4.67 15.02
N ARG A 282 24.13 3.93 15.18
CA ARG A 282 24.68 3.66 16.52
C ARG A 282 25.07 4.94 17.25
N ALA A 283 25.68 5.90 16.55
CA ALA A 283 26.00 7.21 17.12
C ALA A 283 24.73 7.95 17.54
N ALA A 284 23.72 8.04 16.67
CA ALA A 284 22.49 8.76 16.98
C ALA A 284 21.65 8.08 18.10
N MET A 285 21.68 6.75 18.18
CA MET A 285 21.13 5.99 19.32
C MET A 285 21.85 6.34 20.64
N PHE A 286 23.18 6.46 20.61
CA PHE A 286 23.97 6.82 21.78
C PHE A 286 23.70 8.26 22.24
N ASP A 287 23.62 9.20 21.30
CA ASP A 287 23.26 10.60 21.58
C ASP A 287 21.88 10.69 22.24
N PHE A 288 20.90 9.94 21.74
CA PHE A 288 19.57 9.86 22.34
C PHE A 288 19.59 9.33 23.79
N VAL A 289 20.39 8.31 24.09
CA VAL A 289 20.55 7.79 25.46
C VAL A 289 21.19 8.84 26.39
N LEU A 290 22.14 9.62 25.89
CA LEU A 290 22.75 10.70 26.66
C LEU A 290 21.74 11.83 26.95
N GLU A 291 20.93 12.20 25.96
CA GLU A 291 19.89 13.21 26.13
C GLU A 291 18.83 12.78 27.16
N MET A 292 18.41 11.51 27.13
CA MET A 292 17.47 10.94 28.12
C MET A 292 18.06 10.86 29.55
N LYS A 293 19.37 10.67 29.70
CA LYS A 293 20.04 10.70 31.01
C LYS A 293 20.15 12.12 31.58
N ASN A 294 20.40 13.10 30.72
CA ASN A 294 20.51 14.50 31.14
C ASN A 294 19.15 15.10 31.51
N SER A 295 18.05 14.67 30.86
CA SER A 295 16.71 15.12 31.24
C SER A 295 16.26 14.57 32.59
N SER A 296 16.62 13.33 32.92
CA SER A 296 16.29 12.69 34.20
C SER A 296 17.10 13.20 35.40
N THR A 297 18.25 13.82 35.19
CA THR A 297 19.07 14.40 36.29
C THR A 297 18.61 15.77 36.78
N SER A 298 17.55 16.34 36.18
CA SER A 298 17.12 17.71 36.50
C SER A 298 16.05 17.84 37.59
N ILE A 299 15.67 16.76 38.27
CA ILE A 299 14.57 16.78 39.27
C ILE A 299 15.03 16.57 40.73
N ASP A 300 16.26 16.11 40.99
CA ASP A 300 16.66 15.73 42.36
C ASP A 300 17.59 16.73 43.10
N ASP A 301 17.85 17.92 42.55
CA ASP A 301 18.79 18.88 43.18
C ASP A 301 18.13 20.01 44.01
N GLU A 302 16.81 20.01 44.26
CA GLU A 302 16.17 21.08 45.08
C GLU A 302 15.63 20.65 46.46
N ASP A 303 15.64 19.38 46.84
CA ASP A 303 15.14 18.94 48.14
C ASP A 303 16.24 18.36 49.04
N ASP A 304 17.22 19.19 49.45
CA ASP A 304 17.84 18.95 50.76
C ASP A 304 18.41 20.21 51.42
N THR A 305 17.87 20.49 52.61
CA THR A 305 18.44 21.31 53.70
C THR A 305 18.41 22.84 53.60
N MET A 306 17.25 23.43 53.92
CA MET A 306 17.25 24.57 54.85
C MET A 306 15.98 24.64 55.70
N SER A 307 15.76 23.58 56.49
CA SER A 307 14.87 23.62 57.66
C SER A 307 15.65 24.20 58.85
N THR A 308 15.61 25.52 59.02
CA THR A 308 15.86 26.13 60.34
C THR A 308 14.74 27.08 60.69
N TYR A 309 14.09 26.74 61.79
CA TYR A 309 13.01 27.45 62.44
C TYR A 309 13.47 28.85 62.87
N ASP A 310 12.85 29.89 62.32
CA ASP A 310 12.73 31.17 63.02
C ASP A 310 11.26 31.38 63.38
N ASN A 311 10.84 30.70 64.43
CA ASN A 311 9.73 31.13 65.27
C ASN A 311 10.22 32.34 66.09
N LEU A 312 10.31 33.51 65.44
CA LEU A 312 10.42 34.78 66.12
C LEU A 312 9.01 35.37 66.26
N ALA A 313 8.61 35.44 67.52
CA ALA A 313 7.37 36.00 68.02
C ALA A 313 7.06 37.40 67.46
N LEU A 314 5.80 37.62 67.10
CA LEU A 314 5.19 38.95 67.02
C LEU A 314 3.80 38.84 67.65
N ASP A 315 3.68 39.49 68.81
CA ASP A 315 2.52 40.00 69.54
C ASP A 315 1.09 39.64 69.07
#